data_AF-A0A800DAX5-F1
#
_entry.id   AF-A0A800DAX5-F1
#
_cell.length_a   1.000
_cell.length_b   1.000
_cell.length_c   1.000
_cell.angle_alpha   90.00
_cell.angle_beta   90.00
_cell.angle_gamma   90.00
#
_symmetry.space_group_name_H-M   'P 1'
#
loop_
_entity.id
_entity.type
_entity.pdbx_description
1 polymer ?
#
loop_
_entity_poly.entity_id
_entity_poly.type
_entity_poly.pdbx_seq_one_letter_code
_entity_poly.pdbx_strand_id
1 'polypeptide(L)'
;MTRFIYTNTENFDYENFDISQLQENQKEKLRKLSEFKKDIENEYEKYNFHLSSEKIYHYVWHEVADKILEEVKNSVTSENPDKNNQYMLLKVLEESIKMLHPLMPFITEEI
;
A
#
# COMPACT_ATOMS: atom_id res chain seq x y z
N MET A 1 9.90 5.59 -0.33
CA MET A 1 9.02 4.49 -0.75
C MET A 1 8.28 4.81 -2.04
N THR A 2 7.50 5.89 -2.10
CA THR A 2 6.74 6.32 -3.29
C THR A 2 7.56 6.38 -4.58
N ARG A 3 8.70 7.10 -4.57
CA ARG A 3 9.59 7.21 -5.74
C ARG A 3 10.06 5.84 -6.26
N PHE A 4 10.34 4.90 -5.36
CA PHE A 4 10.76 3.55 -5.74
C PHE A 4 9.61 2.77 -6.40
N ILE A 5 8.41 2.82 -5.82
CA ILE A 5 7.25 2.12 -6.37
C ILE A 5 6.93 2.69 -7.75
N TYR A 6 6.87 4.01 -7.90
CA TYR A 6 6.60 4.68 -9.18
C TYR A 6 7.60 4.25 -10.27
N THR A 7 8.91 4.37 -10.02
CA THR A 7 9.94 3.98 -10.99
C THR A 7 9.87 2.49 -11.40
N ASN A 8 9.43 1.60 -10.50
CA ASN A 8 9.34 0.17 -10.78
C ASN A 8 7.95 -0.27 -11.30
N THR A 9 7.02 0.66 -11.46
CA THR A 9 5.63 0.36 -11.89
C THR A 9 5.11 1.30 -12.97
N GLU A 10 5.93 2.22 -13.47
CA GLU A 10 5.57 3.21 -14.50
C GLU A 10 4.99 2.60 -15.78
N ASN A 11 5.46 1.41 -16.18
CA ASN A 11 4.99 0.67 -17.36
C ASN A 11 3.96 -0.43 -17.03
N PHE A 12 3.47 -0.49 -15.79
CA PHE A 12 2.53 -1.51 -15.36
C PHE A 12 1.09 -1.08 -15.67
N ASP A 13 0.39 -1.89 -16.47
CA ASP A 13 -1.03 -1.66 -16.75
C ASP A 13 -1.88 -2.06 -15.55
N TYR A 14 -2.10 -1.08 -14.67
CA TYR A 14 -2.81 -1.24 -13.43
C TYR A 14 -4.31 -1.53 -13.62
N GLU A 15 -4.94 -0.90 -14.62
CA GLU A 15 -6.39 -0.98 -14.85
C GLU A 15 -6.80 -2.31 -15.50
N ASN A 16 -5.96 -2.88 -16.37
CA ASN A 16 -6.24 -4.15 -17.04
C ASN A 16 -5.63 -5.37 -16.35
N PHE A 17 -5.12 -5.23 -15.11
CA PHE A 17 -4.54 -6.35 -14.39
C PHE A 17 -5.60 -7.35 -13.91
N ASP A 18 -5.45 -8.62 -14.29
CA ASP A 18 -6.34 -9.68 -13.85
C ASP A 18 -6.04 -10.10 -12.40
N ILE A 19 -6.89 -9.64 -11.49
CA ILE A 19 -6.82 -9.90 -10.04
C ILE A 19 -6.87 -11.42 -9.74
N SER A 20 -7.42 -12.24 -10.64
CA SER A 20 -7.46 -13.70 -10.46
C SER A 20 -6.06 -14.34 -10.47
N GLN A 21 -5.06 -13.68 -11.08
CA GLN A 21 -3.68 -14.15 -11.17
C GLN A 21 -2.88 -13.98 -9.87
N LEU A 22 -3.43 -13.25 -8.88
CA LEU A 22 -2.77 -13.04 -7.60
C LEU A 22 -2.55 -14.36 -6.85
N GLN A 23 -1.32 -14.56 -6.37
CA GLN A 23 -1.02 -15.70 -5.50
C GLN A 23 -1.51 -15.43 -4.07
N GLU A 24 -1.56 -16.51 -3.28
CA GLU A 24 -2.15 -16.49 -1.94
C GLU A 24 -1.46 -15.50 -1.00
N ASN A 25 -0.14 -15.37 -1.10
CA ASN A 25 0.63 -14.43 -0.28
C ASN A 25 0.22 -12.96 -0.52
N GLN A 26 0.04 -12.56 -1.79
CA GLN A 26 -0.38 -11.20 -2.13
C GLN A 26 -1.84 -10.97 -1.73
N LYS A 27 -2.71 -11.97 -1.92
CA LYS A 27 -4.11 -11.91 -1.45
C LYS A 27 -4.21 -11.73 0.06
N GLU A 28 -3.39 -12.45 0.84
CA GLU A 28 -3.36 -12.32 2.29
C GLU A 28 -2.96 -10.90 2.72
N LYS A 29 -1.93 -10.32 2.10
CA LYS A 29 -1.49 -8.94 2.38
C LYS A 29 -2.57 -7.91 2.06
N LEU A 30 -3.26 -8.05 0.92
CA LEU A 30 -4.39 -7.17 0.55
C LEU A 30 -5.60 -7.35 1.49
N ARG A 31 -5.84 -8.56 2.00
CA ARG A 31 -6.87 -8.81 3.01
C ARG A 31 -6.53 -8.10 4.33
N LYS A 32 -5.28 -8.22 4.81
CA LYS A 32 -4.81 -7.52 6.02
C LYS A 32 -4.91 -6.00 5.88
N LEU A 33 -4.57 -5.45 4.71
CA LEU A 33 -4.77 -4.03 4.40
C LEU A 33 -6.25 -3.62 4.51
N SER A 34 -7.15 -4.44 3.97
CA SER A 34 -8.60 -4.18 4.02
C SER A 34 -9.15 -4.25 5.45
N GLU A 35 -8.65 -5.17 6.27
CA GLU A 35 -8.98 -5.26 7.69
C GLU A 35 -8.46 -4.05 8.46
N PHE A 36 -7.21 -3.65 8.24
CA PHE A 36 -6.62 -2.46 8.84
C PHE A 36 -7.41 -1.19 8.48
N LYS A 37 -7.83 -1.05 7.23
CA LYS A 37 -8.66 0.08 6.78
C LYS A 37 -9.98 0.17 7.55
N LYS A 38 -10.67 -0.96 7.74
CA LYS A 38 -11.91 -1.01 8.55
C LYS A 38 -11.66 -0.61 9.99
N ASP A 39 -10.53 -1.03 10.57
CA ASP A 39 -10.16 -0.64 11.92
C ASP A 39 -9.94 0.87 12.03
N ILE A 40 -9.30 1.48 11.04
CA ILE A 40 -9.16 2.93 10.95
C ILE A 40 -10.51 3.62 10.79
N GLU A 41 -11.37 3.17 9.87
CA GLU A 41 -12.72 3.72 9.69
C GLU A 41 -13.53 3.70 11.00
N ASN A 42 -13.45 2.61 11.76
CA ASN A 42 -14.09 2.49 13.08
C ASN A 42 -13.54 3.49 14.13
N GLU A 43 -12.24 3.80 14.09
CA GLU A 43 -11.64 4.81 14.97
C GLU A 43 -12.02 6.23 14.55
N TYR A 44 -12.17 6.46 13.24
CA TYR A 44 -12.71 7.72 12.70
C TYR A 44 -14.16 7.95 13.13
N GLU A 45 -15.01 6.92 13.11
CA GLU A 45 -16.40 7.01 13.63
C GLU A 45 -16.45 7.37 15.12
N LYS A 46 -15.43 6.98 15.89
CA LYS A 46 -15.29 7.31 17.31
C LYS A 46 -14.63 8.68 17.56
N TYR A 47 -14.33 9.45 16.51
CA TYR A 47 -13.60 10.72 16.57
C TYR A 47 -12.18 10.60 17.16
N ASN A 48 -11.59 9.40 17.14
CA ASN A 48 -10.24 9.12 17.63
C ASN A 48 -9.19 9.39 16.55
N PHE A 49 -9.18 10.59 15.97
CA PHE A 49 -8.28 10.92 14.86
C PHE A 49 -6.81 10.75 15.24
N HIS A 50 -6.41 11.19 16.45
CA HIS A 50 -5.02 11.07 16.90
C HIS A 50 -4.52 9.61 16.94
N LEU A 51 -5.33 8.71 17.49
CA LEU A 51 -4.99 7.28 17.56
C LEU A 51 -4.97 6.65 16.17
N SER A 52 -5.89 7.06 15.29
CA SER A 52 -5.91 6.61 13.90
C SER A 52 -4.64 7.03 13.16
N SER A 53 -4.19 8.27 13.35
CA SER A 53 -2.95 8.78 12.75
C SER A 53 -1.72 8.00 13.17
N GLU A 54 -1.59 7.73 14.47
CA GLU A 54 -0.46 6.97 15.00
C GLU A 54 -0.45 5.54 14.46
N LYS A 55 -1.62 4.88 14.40
CA LYS A 55 -1.78 3.55 13.81
C LYS A 55 -1.39 3.53 12.33
N ILE A 56 -1.87 4.49 11.54
CA ILE A 56 -1.55 4.60 10.11
C ILE A 56 -0.05 4.81 9.93
N TYR A 57 0.56 5.71 10.71
CA TYR A 57 1.99 5.97 10.64
C TYR A 57 2.81 4.70 10.92
N HIS A 58 2.49 4.00 12.01
CA HIS A 58 3.16 2.73 12.35
C HIS A 58 2.99 1.67 11.26
N TYR A 59 1.79 1.54 10.67
CA TYR A 59 1.53 0.59 9.61
C TYR A 59 2.34 0.91 8.35
N VAL A 60 2.33 2.16 7.90
CA VAL A 60 3.06 2.60 6.70
C VAL A 60 4.57 2.41 6.88
N TRP A 61 5.11 2.70 8.06
CA TRP A 61 6.54 2.55 8.30
C TRP A 61 6.95 1.08 8.48
N HIS A 62 6.32 0.36 9.40
CA HIS A 62 6.82 -0.97 9.79
C HIS A 62 6.23 -2.13 8.98
N GLU A 63 5.00 -2.02 8.51
CA GLU A 63 4.42 -3.08 7.68
C GLU A 63 4.69 -2.84 6.21
N VAL A 64 4.50 -1.61 5.72
CA VAL A 64 4.71 -1.33 4.30
C VAL A 64 6.19 -1.15 3.96
N ALA A 65 6.89 -0.21 4.60
CA ALA A 65 8.27 0.11 4.22
C ALA A 65 9.29 -0.94 4.71
N ASP A 66 9.23 -1.36 5.97
CA ASP A 66 10.24 -2.30 6.51
C ASP A 66 10.03 -3.75 6.03
N LYS A 67 8.78 -4.20 5.85
CA LYS A 67 8.46 -5.59 5.51
C LYS A 67 8.05 -5.77 4.06
N ILE A 68 6.88 -5.26 3.66
CA ILE A 68 6.30 -5.53 2.34
C ILE A 68 7.24 -5.07 1.23
N LEU A 69 7.79 -3.86 1.34
CA LEU A 69 8.69 -3.31 0.32
C LEU A 69 9.97 -4.13 0.18
N GLU A 70 10.64 -4.47 1.28
CA GLU A 70 11.89 -5.23 1.26
C GLU A 70 11.68 -6.68 0.80
N GLU A 71 10.55 -7.30 1.14
CA GLU A 71 10.20 -8.66 0.69
C GLU A 71 10.06 -8.76 -0.84
N VAL A 72 9.46 -7.76 -1.46
CA VAL A 72 9.17 -7.80 -2.92
C VAL A 72 10.20 -7.05 -3.75
N LYS A 73 11.10 -6.29 -3.13
CA LYS A 73 12.13 -5.45 -3.77
C LYS A 73 12.86 -6.16 -4.90
N ASN A 74 13.45 -7.32 -4.58
CA ASN A 74 14.22 -8.12 -5.55
C ASN A 74 13.36 -8.63 -6.70
N SER A 75 12.08 -8.90 -6.45
CA SER A 75 11.14 -9.41 -7.45
C SER A 75 10.72 -8.31 -8.42
N VAL A 76 10.49 -7.08 -7.94
CA VAL A 76 10.06 -5.95 -8.78
C VAL A 76 11.21 -5.25 -9.51
N THR A 77 12.45 -5.36 -9.02
CA THR A 77 13.66 -4.80 -9.69
C THR A 77 14.33 -5.76 -10.66
N SER A 78 13.76 -6.96 -10.88
CA SER A 78 14.34 -7.97 -11.76
C SER A 78 14.08 -7.64 -13.25
N GLU A 79 14.83 -8.28 -14.16
CA GLU A 79 14.64 -8.09 -15.61
C GLU A 79 13.24 -8.52 -16.09
N ASN A 80 12.57 -9.43 -15.36
CA ASN A 80 11.19 -9.84 -15.56
C ASN A 80 10.38 -9.61 -14.27
N PRO A 81 9.93 -8.37 -14.00
CA PRO A 81 9.23 -8.03 -12.78
C PRO A 81 7.99 -8.88 -12.56
N ASP A 82 7.78 -9.31 -11.31
CA ASP A 82 6.53 -10.00 -10.94
C ASP A 82 5.37 -9.02 -10.90
N LYS A 83 4.49 -9.14 -11.91
CA LYS A 83 3.27 -8.36 -12.07
C LYS A 83 2.34 -8.43 -10.86
N ASN A 84 2.29 -9.56 -10.15
CA ASN A 84 1.48 -9.70 -8.94
C ASN A 84 2.01 -8.82 -7.80
N ASN A 85 3.33 -8.77 -7.64
CA ASN A 85 3.99 -7.96 -6.62
C ASN A 85 3.92 -6.46 -6.97
N GLN A 86 4.03 -6.12 -8.26
CA GLN A 86 3.82 -4.75 -8.74
C GLN A 86 2.40 -4.26 -8.43
N TYR A 87 1.37 -5.05 -8.78
CA TYR A 87 -0.02 -4.72 -8.47
C TYR A 87 -0.26 -4.56 -6.96
N MET A 88 0.19 -5.52 -6.16
CA MET A 88 0.04 -5.49 -4.71
C MET A 88 0.70 -4.24 -4.11
N LEU A 89 1.94 -3.91 -4.51
CA LEU A 89 2.63 -2.72 -4.02
C LEU A 89 1.91 -1.43 -4.38
N LEU A 90 1.45 -1.31 -5.63
CA LEU A 90 0.67 -0.16 -6.06
C LEU A 90 -0.59 -0.01 -5.21
N LYS A 91 -1.33 -1.11 -4.98
CA LYS A 91 -2.55 -1.03 -4.19
C LYS A 91 -2.31 -0.68 -2.72
N VAL A 92 -1.26 -1.24 -2.13
CA VAL A 92 -0.87 -0.90 -0.74
C VAL A 92 -0.45 0.56 -0.64
N LEU A 93 0.31 1.09 -1.61
CA LEU A 93 0.70 2.50 -1.65
C LEU A 93 -0.50 3.42 -1.81
N GLU A 94 -1.38 3.15 -2.77
CA GLU A 94 -2.57 3.96 -3.04
C GLU A 94 -3.47 4.06 -1.81
N GLU A 95 -3.78 2.93 -1.17
CA GLU A 95 -4.61 2.94 0.04
C GLU A 95 -3.89 3.60 1.23
N SER A 96 -2.57 3.46 1.35
CA SER A 96 -1.78 4.16 2.37
C SER A 96 -1.86 5.68 2.21
N ILE A 97 -1.74 6.18 0.98
CA ILE A 97 -1.86 7.61 0.67
C ILE A 97 -3.27 8.10 0.98
N LYS A 98 -4.31 7.37 0.57
CA LYS A 98 -5.70 7.72 0.89
C LYS A 98 -5.97 7.78 2.39
N MET A 99 -5.41 6.85 3.16
CA MET A 99 -5.53 6.85 4.63
C MET A 99 -4.78 8.01 5.28
N LEU A 100 -3.66 8.44 4.69
CA LEU A 100 -2.88 9.59 5.16
C LEU A 100 -3.44 10.95 4.72
N HIS A 101 -4.21 11.01 3.63
CA HIS A 101 -4.69 12.27 3.05
C HIS A 101 -5.51 13.15 4.02
N PRO A 102 -6.44 12.61 4.84
CA PRO A 102 -7.15 13.40 5.85
C PRO A 102 -6.26 14.01 6.94
N LEU A 103 -5.04 13.48 7.12
CA LEU A 103 -4.11 13.87 8.16
C LEU A 103 -3.01 14.80 7.65
N MET A 104 -2.56 14.58 6.40
CA MET A 104 -1.51 15.35 5.74
C MET A 104 -1.91 15.63 4.28
N PRO A 105 -2.85 16.55 4.04
CA PRO A 105 -3.37 16.83 2.71
C PRO A 105 -2.26 17.32 1.76
N PHE A 106 -1.34 18.16 2.23
CA PHE A 106 -0.28 18.74 1.41
C PHE A 106 0.79 17.75 0.91
N ILE A 107 1.07 16.68 1.64
CA ILE A 107 2.10 15.69 1.24
C ILE A 107 1.51 14.64 0.30
N THR A 108 0.20 14.40 0.38
CA THR A 108 -0.51 13.40 -0.42
C THR A 108 -0.95 13.94 -1.78
N GLU A 109 -1.08 15.26 -1.95
CA GLU A 109 -1.36 15.90 -3.25
C GLU A 109 -0.13 16.01 -4.18
N GLU A 110 1.10 15.88 -3.66
CA GLU A 110 2.33 15.89 -4.46
C GLU A 110 2.71 14.52 -5.06
N ILE A 111 2.01 13.45 -4.66
CA ILE A 111 2.33 12.04 -4.95
C ILE A 111 1.32 11.46 -5.93
#